data_AF-U6MZ64-F1
#
_entry.id   AF-U6MZ64-F1
#
_cell.length_a   1.000
_cell.length_b   1.000
_cell.length_c   1.000
_cell.angle_alpha   90.00
_cell.angle_beta   90.00
_cell.angle_gamma   90.00
#
_symmetry.space_group_name_H-M   'P 1'
#
loop_
_entity.id
_entity.type
_entity.pdbx_description
1 polymer ?
#
loop_
_entity_poly.entity_id
_entity_poly.type
_entity_poly.pdbx_seq_one_letter_code
_entity_poly.pdbx_strand_id
1 'polypeptide(L)'
;MGCFAAVSRAAAAAASAAAAALLLLAVSIHCEDSDSTADLSLGRLSLQELLDLECLALSQARCQQGQLQHCSTPASRARLWGPSGAPSCFGGPELDLARSGLHCLGNCGEAVFCRGAPDPEGAPLLPLPSELRDLLHSHTQRCCQQHAYRGEGLGSGPRG
;
A
#
# COMPACT_ATOMS: atom_id res chain seq x y z
N MET A 1 55.60 14.47 44.27
CA MET A 1 55.71 13.51 43.14
C MET A 1 54.32 13.44 42.54
N GLY A 2 53.98 14.29 41.55
CA GLY A 2 54.22 14.02 40.12
C GLY A 2 53.17 13.00 39.63
N CYS A 3 52.47 13.11 38.51
CA CYS A 3 52.53 13.99 37.35
C CYS A 3 51.50 13.38 36.36
N PHE A 4 50.65 14.20 35.69
CA PHE A 4 50.05 13.99 34.35
C PHE A 4 49.22 12.70 34.07
N ALA A 5 48.15 12.63 33.27
CA ALA A 5 47.48 13.48 32.28
C ALA A 5 45.99 13.03 32.22
N ALA A 6 45.01 13.94 32.06
CA ALA A 6 44.29 14.24 30.81
C ALA A 6 43.53 13.02 30.22
N VAL A 7 42.24 13.05 29.84
CA VAL A 7 41.54 13.99 28.96
C VAL A 7 40.03 13.79 29.13
N SER A 8 39.29 14.90 29.11
CA SER A 8 37.83 15.02 29.02
C SER A 8 37.25 14.45 27.71
N ARG A 9 36.03 13.90 27.72
CA ARG A 9 35.03 14.16 26.66
C ARG A 9 33.63 13.71 27.07
N ALA A 10 32.72 14.68 27.02
CA ALA A 10 31.29 14.48 26.98
C ALA A 10 30.88 13.77 25.68
N ALA A 11 29.86 12.92 25.76
CA ALA A 11 28.83 12.76 24.72
C ALA A 11 27.67 11.95 25.31
N ALA A 12 26.52 12.62 25.41
CA ALA A 12 25.23 11.98 25.57
C ALA A 12 24.88 11.16 24.32
N ALA A 13 23.88 10.29 24.49
CA ALA A 13 23.15 9.54 23.46
C ALA A 13 23.86 8.32 22.86
N ALA A 14 23.35 7.13 23.19
CA ALA A 14 22.73 6.22 22.22
C ALA A 14 22.27 4.93 22.91
N ALA A 15 21.33 4.26 22.26
CA ALA A 15 20.93 2.86 22.44
C ALA A 15 19.78 2.58 23.43
N SER A 16 18.55 2.64 22.92
CA SER A 16 17.62 1.49 22.97
C SER A 16 16.34 1.75 22.17
N ALA A 17 16.49 2.09 20.88
CA ALA A 17 15.37 2.10 19.92
C ALA A 17 15.25 0.71 19.25
N ALA A 18 15.13 -0.35 20.04
CA ALA A 18 15.05 -1.73 19.54
C ALA A 18 13.88 -2.51 20.18
N ALA A 19 12.73 -1.83 20.35
CA ALA A 19 11.54 -2.43 20.96
C ALA A 19 10.24 -2.15 20.19
N ALA A 20 10.31 -2.00 18.85
CA ALA A 20 9.12 -1.78 18.02
C ALA A 20 9.04 -2.70 16.78
N ALA A 21 9.78 -3.82 16.75
CA ALA A 21 9.87 -4.68 15.56
C ALA A 21 9.24 -6.08 15.70
N LEU A 22 8.40 -6.34 16.71
CA LEU A 22 7.94 -7.70 17.01
C LEU A 22 6.43 -7.82 17.35
N LEU A 23 5.57 -7.15 16.58
CA LEU A 23 4.11 -7.34 16.63
C LEU A 23 3.43 -7.31 15.24
N LEU A 24 3.97 -8.05 14.27
CA LEU A 24 3.20 -8.47 13.08
C LEU A 24 3.21 -10.00 13.01
N LEU A 25 2.54 -10.60 13.98
CA LEU A 25 2.08 -11.98 13.90
C LEU A 25 1.10 -12.08 12.73
N ALA A 26 1.48 -12.84 11.70
CA ALA A 26 0.63 -13.56 10.77
C ALA A 26 -0.81 -13.00 10.61
N VAL A 27 -0.95 -11.80 10.03
CA VAL A 27 -2.24 -11.40 9.48
C VAL A 27 -2.49 -12.32 8.29
N SER A 28 -3.42 -13.27 8.46
CA SER A 28 -3.98 -14.01 7.34
C SER A 28 -4.81 -13.01 6.52
N ILE A 29 -4.15 -12.37 5.55
CA ILE A 29 -4.81 -11.51 4.57
C ILE A 29 -5.79 -12.38 3.78
N HIS A 30 -7.09 -12.17 4.01
CA HIS A 30 -8.15 -12.67 3.16
C HIS A 30 -8.64 -11.54 2.26
N CYS A 31 -8.80 -11.81 0.97
CA CYS A 31 -9.24 -10.83 0.00
C CYS A 31 -10.73 -10.96 -0.25
N GLU A 32 -11.46 -9.87 -0.02
CA GLU A 32 -12.90 -9.74 -0.23
C GLU A 32 -13.21 -8.63 -1.24
N ASP A 33 -14.40 -8.66 -1.81
CA ASP A 33 -14.91 -7.60 -2.67
C ASP A 33 -15.40 -6.41 -1.83
N SER A 34 -15.16 -5.18 -2.26
CA SER A 34 -15.39 -3.95 -1.47
C SER A 34 -16.88 -3.56 -1.30
N ASP A 35 -17.84 -4.47 -1.50
CA ASP A 35 -19.28 -4.14 -1.57
C ASP A 35 -20.08 -4.39 -0.27
N SER A 36 -19.45 -4.56 0.90
CA SER A 36 -20.20 -4.72 2.15
C SER A 36 -19.56 -3.99 3.33
N THR A 37 -20.24 -2.90 3.71
CA THR A 37 -20.21 -2.16 4.98
C THR A 37 -19.09 -2.51 5.97
N ALA A 38 -18.20 -1.52 6.15
CA ALA A 38 -17.24 -1.37 7.23
C ALA A 38 -17.57 -2.15 8.52
N ASP A 39 -17.07 -3.37 8.61
CA ASP A 39 -16.86 -4.09 9.86
C ASP A 39 -15.35 -4.20 10.06
N LEU A 40 -14.88 -3.86 11.26
CA LEU A 40 -13.47 -3.67 11.64
C LEU A 40 -12.71 -5.01 11.67
N SER A 41 -12.58 -5.67 10.53
CA SER A 41 -11.71 -6.80 10.32
C SER A 41 -10.63 -6.44 9.31
N LEU A 42 -9.48 -5.99 9.82
CA LEU A 42 -8.19 -6.00 9.09
C LEU A 42 -7.86 -7.36 8.44
N GLY A 43 -8.61 -8.42 8.76
CA GLY A 43 -8.53 -9.73 8.13
C GLY A 43 -9.21 -9.87 6.77
N ARG A 44 -9.97 -8.88 6.29
CA ARG A 44 -10.72 -8.92 5.02
C ARG A 44 -10.50 -7.64 4.20
N LEU A 45 -9.38 -7.56 3.49
CA LEU A 45 -9.00 -6.39 2.70
C LEU A 45 -8.95 -6.76 1.22
N SER A 46 -9.54 -5.94 0.35
CA SER A 46 -9.37 -6.12 -1.09
C SER A 46 -7.92 -5.89 -1.51
N LEU A 47 -7.53 -6.39 -2.69
CA LEU A 47 -6.19 -6.13 -3.23
C LEU A 47 -5.92 -4.63 -3.34
N GLN A 48 -6.92 -3.85 -3.73
CA GLN A 48 -6.83 -2.39 -3.80
C GLN A 48 -6.56 -1.77 -2.43
N GLU A 49 -7.26 -2.20 -1.39
CA GLU A 49 -7.09 -1.67 -0.03
C GLU A 49 -5.70 -1.99 0.54
N LEU A 50 -5.16 -3.18 0.26
CA LEU A 50 -3.79 -3.54 0.63
C LEU A 50 -2.77 -2.62 -0.04
N LEU A 51 -2.97 -2.31 -1.33
CA LEU A 51 -2.11 -1.39 -2.07
C LEU A 51 -2.24 0.05 -1.55
N ASP A 52 -3.44 0.49 -1.17
CA ASP A 52 -3.68 1.80 -0.56
C ASP A 52 -2.96 1.92 0.81
N LEU A 53 -3.02 0.88 1.63
CA LEU A 53 -2.30 0.81 2.92
C LEU A 53 -0.78 0.84 2.73
N GLU A 54 -0.26 0.10 1.75
CA GLU A 54 1.17 0.11 1.43
C GLU A 54 1.62 1.49 0.94
N CYS A 55 0.85 2.13 0.06
CA CYS A 55 1.11 3.50 -0.37
C CYS A 55 1.21 4.45 0.83
N LEU A 56 0.26 4.36 1.77
CA LEU A 56 0.28 5.17 2.98
C LEU A 56 1.52 4.92 3.83
N ALA A 57 1.90 3.65 4.04
CA ALA A 57 3.08 3.27 4.79
C ALA A 57 4.37 3.81 4.15
N LEU A 58 4.51 3.68 2.83
CA LEU A 58 5.64 4.22 2.07
C LEU A 58 5.70 5.75 2.18
N SER A 59 4.55 6.43 2.06
CA SER A 59 4.49 7.89 2.20
C SER A 59 4.90 8.33 3.61
N GLN A 60 4.48 7.62 4.66
CA GLN A 60 4.89 7.91 6.03
C GLN A 60 6.41 7.70 6.23
N ALA A 61 6.97 6.64 5.65
CA ALA A 61 8.41 6.41 5.68
C ALA A 61 9.20 7.54 5.00
N ARG A 62 8.73 8.04 3.85
CA ARG A 62 9.32 9.21 3.16
C ARG A 62 9.23 10.48 4.00
N CYS A 63 8.10 10.70 4.67
CA CYS A 63 7.93 11.81 5.60
C CYS A 63 8.96 11.75 6.75
N GLN A 64 9.15 10.59 7.37
CA GLN A 64 10.15 10.38 8.43
C GLN A 64 11.59 10.58 7.96
N GLN A 65 11.86 10.37 6.67
CA GLN A 65 13.14 10.66 6.02
C GLN A 65 13.31 12.15 5.65
N GLY A 66 12.38 13.03 6.04
CA GLY A 66 12.47 14.47 5.83
C GLY A 66 11.84 14.96 4.52
N GLN A 67 11.13 14.10 3.78
CA GLN A 67 10.43 14.52 2.56
C GLN A 67 9.07 15.12 2.90
N LEU A 68 9.04 16.42 3.20
CA LEU A 68 7.88 17.13 3.74
C LEU A 68 6.61 17.05 2.89
N GLN A 69 6.74 16.90 1.56
CA GLN A 69 5.58 16.73 0.68
C GLN A 69 4.73 15.51 1.06
N HIS A 70 5.37 14.43 1.49
CA HIS A 70 4.68 13.21 1.94
C HIS A 70 4.07 13.34 3.34
N CYS A 71 4.46 14.35 4.11
CA CYS A 71 3.88 14.66 5.42
C CYS A 71 2.58 15.45 5.29
N SER A 72 2.55 16.46 4.41
CA SER A 72 1.40 17.32 4.20
C SER A 72 0.32 16.65 3.35
N THR A 73 0.73 15.92 2.31
CA THR A 73 -0.15 15.24 1.37
C THR A 73 0.32 13.81 1.22
N PRO A 74 -0.07 12.91 2.16
CA PRO A 74 0.37 11.53 2.09
C PRO A 74 -0.24 10.82 0.88
N ALA A 75 0.59 10.07 0.17
CA ALA A 75 0.14 9.20 -0.90
C ALA A 75 -0.60 8.01 -0.29
N SER A 76 -1.92 8.02 -0.33
CA SER A 76 -2.78 7.06 0.38
C SER A 76 -3.60 6.18 -0.55
N ARG A 77 -3.51 6.42 -1.87
CA ARG A 77 -4.29 5.69 -2.87
C ARG A 77 -3.40 5.16 -3.97
N ALA A 78 -3.43 3.86 -4.18
CA ALA A 78 -2.85 3.21 -5.33
C ALA A 78 -3.80 3.35 -6.53
N ARG A 79 -3.28 3.75 -7.68
CA ARG A 79 -4.01 3.78 -8.95
C ARG A 79 -3.14 3.29 -10.09
N LEU A 80 -3.76 2.62 -11.07
CA LEU A 80 -3.14 2.30 -12.33
C LEU A 80 -2.91 3.59 -13.12
N TRP A 81 -1.66 3.81 -13.50
CA TRP A 81 -1.23 5.06 -14.13
C TRP A 81 -0.25 4.82 -15.28
N GLY A 82 -0.27 5.76 -16.23
CA GLY A 82 0.61 5.76 -17.39
C GLY A 82 0.25 4.69 -18.44
N PRO A 83 1.02 4.63 -19.54
CA PRO A 83 0.76 3.72 -20.65
C PRO A 83 0.97 2.24 -20.28
N SER A 84 1.77 1.97 -19.26
CA SER A 84 1.98 0.63 -18.72
C SER A 84 0.84 0.15 -17.82
N GLY A 85 -0.05 1.05 -17.39
CA GLY A 85 -1.09 0.73 -16.40
C GLY A 85 -0.49 0.24 -15.09
N ALA A 86 0.67 0.76 -14.68
CA ALA A 86 1.37 0.28 -13.50
C ALA A 86 0.79 0.93 -12.22
N PRO A 87 0.67 0.20 -11.10
CA PRO A 87 0.16 0.77 -9.86
C PRO A 87 1.13 1.83 -9.33
N SER A 88 0.61 3.02 -9.03
CA SER A 88 1.36 4.16 -8.50
C SER A 88 0.57 4.81 -7.36
N CYS A 89 1.27 5.46 -6.43
CA CYS A 89 0.64 6.07 -5.26
C CYS A 89 0.37 7.56 -5.48
N PHE A 90 -0.86 7.96 -5.15
CA PHE A 90 -1.38 9.31 -5.27
C PHE A 90 -1.84 9.84 -3.92
N GLY A 91 -1.70 11.14 -3.71
CA GLY A 91 -2.35 11.83 -2.61
C GLY A 91 -3.79 12.21 -2.97
N GLY A 92 -4.48 12.83 -2.03
CA GLY A 92 -5.82 13.36 -2.26
C GLY A 92 -5.92 14.40 -3.39
N PRO A 93 -5.01 15.40 -3.48
CA PRO A 93 -5.16 16.48 -4.46
C PRO A 93 -4.78 16.09 -5.89
N GLU A 94 -4.10 14.96 -6.11
CA GLU A 94 -3.76 14.46 -7.44
C GLU A 94 -4.86 13.58 -8.06
N LEU A 95 -5.98 13.42 -7.36
CA LEU A 95 -7.11 12.59 -7.78
C LEU A 95 -8.37 13.42 -7.93
N ASP A 96 -8.99 13.32 -9.10
CA ASP A 96 -10.33 13.86 -9.32
C ASP A 96 -11.37 12.82 -8.83
N LEU A 97 -11.94 13.10 -7.65
CA LEU A 97 -12.98 12.27 -7.02
C LEU A 97 -14.32 12.27 -7.77
N ALA A 98 -14.59 13.28 -8.60
CA ALA A 98 -15.77 13.34 -9.44
C ALA A 98 -15.62 12.46 -10.69
N ARG A 99 -14.38 12.25 -11.14
CA ARG A 99 -14.08 11.34 -12.25
C ARG A 99 -13.95 9.90 -11.77
N SER A 100 -14.50 9.02 -12.59
CA SER A 100 -14.37 7.58 -12.42
C SER A 100 -13.73 6.98 -13.67
N GLY A 101 -12.96 5.91 -13.49
CA GLY A 101 -12.25 5.25 -14.59
C GLY A 101 -11.66 3.92 -14.18
N LEU A 102 -11.07 3.23 -15.16
CA LEU A 102 -10.35 1.96 -14.96
C LEU A 102 -8.97 2.22 -14.35
N HIS A 103 -8.97 2.60 -13.07
CA HIS A 103 -7.76 3.00 -12.35
C HIS A 103 -7.52 2.20 -11.06
N CYS A 104 -8.47 1.38 -10.62
CA CYS A 104 -8.26 0.51 -9.46
C CYS A 104 -7.97 -0.91 -9.91
N LEU A 105 -7.51 -1.74 -8.98
CA LEU A 105 -7.28 -3.16 -9.18
C LEU A 105 -8.36 -3.97 -8.48
N GLY A 106 -8.95 -4.90 -9.21
CA GLY A 106 -9.77 -5.96 -8.64
C GLY A 106 -8.90 -6.97 -7.89
N ASN A 107 -9.54 -7.93 -7.23
CA ASN A 107 -8.84 -8.95 -6.45
C ASN A 107 -7.98 -9.89 -7.30
N CYS A 108 -8.20 -9.95 -8.62
CA CYS A 108 -7.38 -10.71 -9.56
C CYS A 108 -6.33 -9.86 -10.29
N GLY A 109 -6.15 -8.59 -9.91
CA GLY A 109 -5.20 -7.67 -10.54
C GLY A 109 -5.68 -7.12 -11.89
N GLU A 110 -6.96 -7.32 -12.21
CA GLU A 110 -7.64 -6.71 -13.34
C GLU A 110 -7.97 -5.25 -13.06
N ALA A 111 -7.96 -4.39 -14.09
CA ALA A 111 -8.37 -3.01 -13.92
C ALA A 111 -9.89 -2.94 -13.70
N VAL A 112 -10.30 -2.35 -12.58
CA VAL A 112 -11.72 -2.14 -12.22
C VAL A 112 -12.06 -0.66 -12.18
N PHE A 113 -13.35 -0.38 -12.41
CA PHE A 113 -13.85 0.98 -12.43
C PHE A 113 -13.97 1.53 -11.01
N CYS A 114 -13.38 2.69 -10.73
CA CYS A 114 -13.46 3.32 -9.43
C CYS A 114 -13.44 4.84 -9.52
N ARG A 115 -13.94 5.50 -8.46
CA ARG A 115 -13.86 6.95 -8.30
C ARG A 115 -12.45 7.40 -7.89
N GLY A 116 -12.11 8.64 -8.21
CA GLY A 116 -10.78 9.17 -7.95
C GLY A 116 -9.83 8.75 -9.07
N ALA A 117 -10.14 9.19 -10.29
CA ALA A 117 -9.24 9.02 -11.41
C ALA A 117 -8.05 9.99 -11.25
N PRO A 118 -6.82 9.56 -11.54
CA PRO A 118 -5.70 10.49 -11.55
C PRO A 118 -5.91 11.59 -12.59
N ASP A 119 -5.48 12.80 -12.24
CA ASP A 119 -5.49 13.90 -13.21
C ASP A 119 -4.53 13.61 -14.37
N PRO A 120 -4.94 13.83 -15.63
CA PRO A 120 -4.12 13.53 -16.81
C PRO A 120 -2.77 14.27 -16.80
N GLU A 121 -2.71 15.42 -16.15
CA GLU A 121 -1.53 16.27 -16.00
C GLU A 121 -0.82 16.06 -14.64
N GLY A 122 -1.46 15.31 -13.72
CA GLY A 122 -0.95 15.01 -12.40
C GLY A 122 0.09 13.89 -12.44
N ALA A 123 1.21 14.08 -11.75
CA ALA A 123 2.19 13.03 -11.54
C ALA A 123 1.93 12.31 -10.20
N PRO A 124 2.12 10.99 -10.11
CA PRO A 124 2.04 10.29 -8.83
C PRO A 124 3.14 10.77 -7.87
N LEU A 125 2.82 10.78 -6.58
CA LEU A 125 3.81 11.07 -5.53
C LEU A 125 4.86 9.96 -5.44
N LEU A 126 4.45 8.71 -5.63
CA LEU A 126 5.36 7.58 -5.76
C LEU A 126 5.03 6.80 -7.05
N PRO A 127 5.78 7.00 -8.14
CA PRO A 127 5.63 6.21 -9.34
C PRO A 127 6.17 4.79 -9.09
N LEU A 128 5.31 3.80 -9.26
CA LEU A 128 5.64 2.37 -9.21
C LEU A 128 6.68 1.97 -8.14
N PRO A 129 6.35 2.08 -6.84
CA PRO A 129 7.24 1.59 -5.80
C PRO A 129 7.49 0.09 -6.00
N SER A 130 8.74 -0.35 -5.86
CA SER A 130 9.12 -1.77 -5.92
C SER A 130 8.30 -2.61 -4.96
N GLU A 131 8.10 -2.09 -3.76
CA GLU A 131 7.35 -2.66 -2.65
C GLU A 131 5.88 -2.89 -3.05
N LEU A 132 5.29 -1.94 -3.77
CA LEU A 132 3.91 -2.05 -4.27
C LEU A 132 3.80 -3.11 -5.37
N ARG A 133 4.81 -3.23 -6.23
CA ARG A 133 4.88 -4.28 -7.25
C ARG A 133 5.06 -5.67 -6.63
N ASP A 134 5.88 -5.79 -5.60
CA ASP A 134 6.13 -7.04 -4.91
C ASP A 134 4.89 -7.48 -4.12
N LEU A 135 4.18 -6.54 -3.50
CA LEU A 135 2.88 -6.79 -2.87
C LEU A 135 1.86 -7.26 -3.91
N LEU A 136 1.76 -6.56 -5.04
CA LEU A 136 0.89 -6.99 -6.13
C LEU A 136 1.22 -8.43 -6.57
N HIS A 137 2.49 -8.73 -6.83
CA HIS A 137 2.88 -10.06 -7.29
C HIS A 137 2.58 -11.16 -6.25
N SER A 138 2.84 -10.89 -4.97
CA SER A 138 2.70 -11.88 -3.90
C SER A 138 1.24 -12.12 -3.46
N HIS A 139 0.37 -11.10 -3.56
CA HIS A 139 -1.00 -11.18 -3.07
C HIS A 139 -2.05 -11.40 -4.16
N THR A 140 -1.81 -11.00 -5.41
CA THR A 140 -2.80 -11.14 -6.50
C THR A 140 -3.26 -12.58 -6.67
N GLN A 141 -2.34 -13.55 -6.71
CA GLN A 141 -2.71 -14.96 -6.90
C GLN A 141 -3.61 -15.48 -5.76
N ARG A 142 -3.31 -15.10 -4.52
CA ARG A 142 -4.09 -15.50 -3.35
C ARG A 142 -5.46 -14.84 -3.34
N CYS A 143 -5.50 -13.54 -3.62
CA CYS A 143 -6.74 -12.78 -3.69
C CYS A 143 -7.65 -13.29 -4.80
N CYS A 144 -7.09 -13.59 -5.97
CA CYS A 144 -7.85 -14.10 -7.09
C CYS A 144 -8.43 -15.49 -6.82
N GLN A 145 -7.63 -16.39 -6.24
CA GLN A 145 -8.11 -17.72 -5.88
C GLN A 145 -9.26 -17.64 -4.87
N GLN A 146 -9.13 -16.82 -3.83
CA GLN A 146 -10.18 -16.65 -2.83
C GLN A 146 -11.46 -16.03 -3.42
N HIS A 147 -11.32 -15.12 -4.39
CA HIS A 147 -12.45 -14.56 -5.13
C HIS A 147 -13.15 -15.62 -5.99
N ALA A 148 -12.39 -16.44 -6.74
CA ALA A 148 -12.93 -17.52 -7.56
C ALA A 148 -13.61 -18.64 -6.76
N TYR A 149 -13.19 -18.89 -5.51
CA TYR A 149 -13.89 -19.83 -4.63
C TYR A 149 -15.22 -19.26 -4.09
N ARG A 150 -15.39 -17.95 -4.11
CA ARG A 150 -16.54 -17.27 -3.51
C ARG A 150 -17.59 -16.84 -4.52
N GLY A 151 -17.20 -16.62 -5.78
CA GLY A 151 -18.09 -16.52 -6.93
C GLY A 151 -17.86 -17.70 -7.87
N GLU A 152 -18.90 -18.53 -8.06
CA GLU A 152 -19.14 -19.51 -9.15
C GLU A 152 -19.50 -20.93 -8.66
N GLY A 153 -20.51 -21.01 -7.77
CA GLY A 153 -21.43 -22.14 -7.71
C GLY A 153 -22.45 -22.16 -8.85
N LEU A 154 -22.05 -21.77 -10.07
CA LEU A 154 -22.88 -21.87 -11.28
C LEU A 154 -22.02 -22.30 -12.49
N GLY A 155 -22.01 -23.60 -12.76
CA GLY A 155 -21.95 -24.09 -14.13
C GLY A 155 -20.58 -24.36 -14.76
N SER A 156 -19.82 -25.33 -14.24
CA SER A 156 -18.84 -26.07 -15.06
C SER A 156 -19.07 -27.56 -14.93
N GLY A 157 -20.18 -28.03 -15.52
CA GLY A 157 -20.33 -29.44 -15.88
C GLY A 157 -19.52 -29.72 -17.17
N PRO A 158 -18.83 -30.86 -17.28
CA PRO A 158 -18.06 -31.18 -18.48
C PRO A 158 -19.02 -31.39 -19.66
N ARG A 159 -18.76 -30.70 -20.78
CA ARG A 159 -19.38 -31.06 -22.05
C ARG A 159 -18.67 -32.31 -22.58
N GLY A 160 -19.41 -33.42 -22.60
CA GLY A 160 -19.10 -34.58 -23.45
C GLY A 160 -19.42 -34.32 -24.91
#